data_AF-A0A0F8XWE7-F1
#
_entry.id   AF-A0A0F8XWE7-F1
#
_cell.length_a   1.000
_cell.length_b   1.000
_cell.length_c   1.000
_cell.angle_alpha   90.00
_cell.angle_beta   90.00
_cell.angle_gamma   90.00
#
_symmetry.space_group_name_H-M   'P 1'
#
loop_
_entity.id
_entity.type
_entity.pdbx_description
1 polymer ?
#
loop_
_entity_poly.entity_id
_entity_poly.type
_entity_poly.pdbx_seq_one_letter_code
_entity_poly.pdbx_strand_id
1 'polypeptide(L)'
;MKLFSSKTRPLHLGPFPLERLRRLHAPHDQLPDAPMPVLRFERPETPQSICNAMAPFQAMMDVLRDGPVNTAGAVIPESPAERANHLKSFGYYNDASMMGVCALPQKAHLATPRRSEGTAQLAEFLRSRQTKTLAAGVDVI
;
A
#
# COMPACT_ATOMS: atom_id res chain seq x y z
N MET A 1 -18.85 17.17 -8.40
CA MET A 1 -19.44 18.08 -7.39
C MET A 1 -20.35 17.25 -6.48
N LYS A 2 -20.25 17.38 -5.14
CA LYS A 2 -21.12 16.67 -4.20
C LYS A 2 -22.40 17.49 -3.97
N LEU A 3 -23.57 16.83 -3.95
CA LEU A 3 -24.86 17.48 -3.66
C LEU A 3 -25.06 17.78 -2.16
N PHE A 4 -24.49 16.95 -1.29
CA PHE A 4 -24.59 17.08 0.16
C PHE A 4 -23.22 17.26 0.81
N SER A 5 -23.17 18.04 1.88
CA SER A 5 -21.96 18.22 2.68
C SER A 5 -21.60 16.93 3.41
N SER A 6 -20.30 16.63 3.48
CA SER A 6 -19.76 15.52 4.28
C SER A 6 -19.16 15.98 5.61
N LYS A 7 -19.46 17.20 6.08
CA LYS A 7 -18.89 17.78 7.32
C LYS A 7 -19.04 16.87 8.55
N THR A 8 -20.18 16.19 8.67
CA THR A 8 -20.51 15.32 9.80
C THR A 8 -20.14 13.86 9.57
N ARG A 9 -19.64 13.50 8.37
CA ARG A 9 -19.24 12.13 8.05
C ARG A 9 -17.85 11.86 8.61
N PRO A 10 -17.68 10.88 9.52
CA PRO A 10 -16.35 10.47 9.97
C PRO A 10 -15.46 10.04 8.80
N LEU A 11 -14.20 10.46 8.82
CA LEU A 11 -13.24 10.21 7.72
C LEU A 11 -13.07 8.71 7.42
N HIS A 12 -13.09 7.86 8.45
CA HIS A 12 -12.95 6.41 8.33
C HIS A 12 -14.09 5.72 7.55
N LEU A 13 -15.18 6.42 7.24
CA LEU A 13 -16.25 5.92 6.38
C LEU A 13 -16.00 6.20 4.88
N GLY A 14 -15.01 7.00 4.53
CA GLY A 14 -14.60 7.23 3.14
C GLY A 14 -15.63 7.98 2.28
N PRO A 15 -15.36 8.12 0.97
CA PRO A 15 -16.23 8.85 0.05
C PRO A 15 -17.45 8.05 -0.40
N PHE A 16 -17.36 6.72 -0.44
CA PHE A 16 -18.44 5.83 -0.85
C PHE A 16 -19.24 5.34 0.37
N PRO A 17 -20.57 5.19 0.25
CA PRO A 17 -21.43 4.77 1.36
C PRO A 17 -21.39 3.25 1.59
N LEU A 18 -20.20 2.70 1.85
CA LEU A 18 -19.97 1.25 2.01
C LEU A 18 -20.74 0.67 3.21
N GLU A 19 -21.10 1.49 4.19
CA GLU A 19 -21.96 1.12 5.32
C GLU A 19 -23.39 0.75 4.90
N ARG A 20 -23.84 1.16 3.71
CA ARG A 20 -25.17 0.85 3.18
C ARG A 20 -25.20 -0.48 2.41
N LEU A 21 -24.05 -1.09 2.16
CA LEU A 21 -23.97 -2.39 1.51
C LEU A 21 -24.35 -3.50 2.50
N ARG A 22 -25.08 -4.51 2.02
CA ARG A 22 -25.41 -5.70 2.81
C ARG A 22 -24.12 -6.44 3.18
N ARG A 23 -23.90 -6.66 4.48
CA ARG A 23 -22.77 -7.45 5.00
C ARG A 23 -23.19 -8.89 5.24
N LEU A 24 -22.37 -9.83 4.81
CA LEU A 24 -22.48 -11.23 5.19
C LEU A 24 -21.78 -11.44 6.54
N HIS A 25 -22.24 -12.42 7.32
CA HIS A 25 -21.63 -12.78 8.60
C HIS A 25 -20.41 -13.70 8.44
N ALA A 26 -20.26 -14.31 7.27
CA ALA A 26 -19.14 -15.15 6.89
C ALA A 26 -18.71 -14.84 5.44
N PRO A 27 -17.43 -15.04 5.09
CA PRO A 27 -16.99 -15.00 3.70
C PRO A 27 -17.68 -16.09 2.88
N HIS A 28 -17.70 -15.96 1.55
CA HIS A 28 -18.14 -17.04 0.69
C HIS A 28 -17.18 -18.25 0.80
N ASP A 29 -17.75 -19.45 0.84
CA ASP A 29 -16.97 -20.70 0.88
C ASP A 29 -16.12 -20.89 -0.38
N GLN A 30 -16.58 -20.35 -1.50
CA GLN A 30 -15.91 -20.35 -2.79
C GLN A 30 -15.71 -18.91 -3.26
N LEU A 31 -14.45 -18.54 -3.46
CA LEU A 31 -14.08 -17.34 -4.19
C LEU A 31 -13.68 -17.76 -5.61
N PRO A 32 -14.00 -16.96 -6.64
CA PRO A 32 -13.49 -17.22 -7.97
C PRO A 32 -11.96 -17.22 -7.94
N ASP A 33 -11.35 -18.16 -8.68
CA ASP A 33 -9.90 -18.13 -8.89
C ASP A 33 -9.56 -16.89 -9.70
N ALA A 34 -8.99 -15.90 -9.03
CA ALA A 34 -8.55 -14.66 -9.63
C ALA A 34 -7.02 -14.72 -9.75
N PRO A 35 -6.46 -14.87 -10.97
CA PRO A 35 -5.03 -14.91 -11.13
C PRO A 35 -4.42 -13.61 -10.61
N MET A 36 -3.45 -13.72 -9.71
CA MET A 36 -2.68 -12.57 -9.23
C MET A 36 -1.33 -12.55 -9.95
N PRO A 37 -1.21 -11.89 -11.12
CA PRO A 37 0.03 -11.87 -11.87
C PRO A 37 1.16 -11.21 -11.07
N VAL A 38 2.40 -11.51 -11.43
CA VAL A 38 3.56 -10.73 -10.96
C VAL A 38 3.49 -9.36 -11.62
N LEU A 39 3.46 -8.32 -10.79
CA LEU A 39 3.44 -6.94 -11.29
C LEU A 39 4.78 -6.62 -11.94
N ARG A 40 4.74 -6.20 -13.22
CA ARG A 40 5.92 -5.81 -14.01
C ARG A 40 5.71 -4.41 -14.56
N PHE A 41 6.72 -3.56 -14.41
CA PHE A 41 6.74 -2.21 -14.95
C PHE A 41 7.64 -2.07 -16.18
N GLU A 42 8.33 -3.14 -16.57
CA GLU A 42 9.16 -3.20 -17.78
C GLU A 42 8.37 -3.80 -18.94
N ARG A 43 8.41 -3.12 -20.08
CA ARG A 43 7.77 -3.49 -21.36
C ARG A 43 8.76 -3.24 -22.51
N PRO A 44 9.80 -4.08 -22.66
CA PRO A 44 10.83 -3.91 -23.70
C PRO A 44 10.24 -3.92 -25.12
N GLU A 45 9.14 -4.64 -25.33
CA GLU A 45 8.40 -4.70 -26.59
C GLU A 45 7.64 -3.40 -26.93
N THR A 46 7.43 -2.51 -25.94
CA THR A 46 6.75 -1.22 -26.12
C THR A 46 7.55 -0.10 -25.42
N PRO A 47 8.70 0.34 -25.96
CA PRO A 47 9.61 1.28 -25.30
C PRO A 47 8.95 2.61 -24.90
N GLN A 48 8.00 3.09 -25.70
CA GLN A 48 7.23 4.32 -25.49
C GLN A 48 6.18 4.23 -24.38
N SER A 49 6.00 3.05 -23.76
CA SER A 49 5.04 2.88 -22.68
C SER A 49 5.46 3.66 -21.43
N ILE A 50 4.53 4.45 -20.86
CA ILE A 50 4.74 5.12 -19.58
C ILE A 50 5.05 4.15 -18.43
N CYS A 51 4.65 2.88 -18.56
CA CYS A 51 4.94 1.85 -17.55
C CYS A 51 6.45 1.76 -17.27
N ASN A 52 7.28 1.86 -18.31
CA ASN A 52 8.74 1.78 -18.19
C ASN A 52 9.30 2.86 -17.26
N ALA A 53 8.71 4.05 -17.27
CA ALA A 53 9.13 5.16 -16.41
C ALA A 53 8.71 4.98 -14.94
N MET A 54 7.74 4.11 -14.66
CA MET A 54 7.27 3.84 -13.30
C MET A 54 8.16 2.86 -12.53
N ALA A 55 8.98 2.07 -13.23
CA ALA A 55 9.78 1.00 -12.61
C ALA A 55 10.69 1.49 -11.46
N PRO A 56 11.44 2.61 -11.57
CA PRO A 56 12.26 3.10 -10.45
C PRO A 56 11.43 3.55 -9.24
N PHE A 57 10.26 4.16 -9.46
CA PHE A 57 9.37 4.59 -8.39
C PHE A 57 8.77 3.40 -7.66
N GLN A 58 8.36 2.36 -8.40
CA GLN A 58 7.91 1.12 -7.78
C GLN A 58 9.02 0.47 -6.95
N ALA A 59 10.24 0.41 -7.47
CA ALA A 59 11.37 -0.15 -6.73
C ALA A 59 11.61 0.60 -5.41
N MET A 60 11.52 1.93 -5.42
CA MET A 60 11.63 2.75 -4.20
C MET A 60 10.50 2.42 -3.21
N MET A 61 9.26 2.35 -3.68
CA MET A 61 8.11 1.97 -2.83
C MET A 61 8.23 0.56 -2.27
N ASP A 62 8.82 -0.38 -3.01
CA ASP A 62 9.05 -1.75 -2.55
C ASP A 62 10.11 -1.82 -1.45
N VAL A 63 11.15 -0.97 -1.49
CA VAL A 63 12.14 -0.87 -0.41
C VAL A 63 11.50 -0.36 0.87
N LEU A 64 10.62 0.65 0.79
CA LEU A 64 9.95 1.25 1.95
C LEU A 64 8.92 0.35 2.64
N ARG A 65 8.65 -0.86 2.11
CA ARG A 65 7.68 -1.79 2.71
C ARG A 65 8.17 -2.42 4.01
N ASP A 66 9.48 -2.44 4.22
CA ASP A 66 10.12 -2.99 5.42
C ASP A 66 11.16 -2.00 5.95
N GLY A 67 11.50 -2.12 7.22
CA GLY A 67 12.43 -1.21 7.86
C GLY A 67 12.49 -1.37 9.37
N PRO A 68 13.44 -0.67 10.02
CA PRO A 68 13.57 -0.71 11.45
C PRO A 68 12.29 -0.19 12.12
N VAL A 69 11.83 -0.91 13.15
CA VAL A 69 10.71 -0.46 13.99
C VAL A 69 11.17 0.72 14.83
N ASN A 70 10.38 1.80 14.83
CA ASN A 70 10.67 2.96 15.65
C ASN A 70 10.64 2.60 17.15
N THR A 71 11.73 2.88 17.86
CA THR A 71 11.88 2.56 19.29
C THR A 71 11.12 3.52 20.19
N ALA A 72 10.86 4.74 19.72
CA ALA A 72 9.95 5.67 20.37
C ALA A 72 8.50 5.19 20.12
N GLY A 73 8.00 4.31 20.98
CA GLY A 73 6.64 3.79 20.88
C GLY A 73 5.59 4.91 20.81
N ALA A 74 4.51 4.66 20.07
CA ALA A 74 3.37 5.56 20.00
C ALA A 74 2.30 5.17 21.03
N VAL A 75 1.46 6.12 21.42
CA VAL A 75 0.22 5.81 22.15
C VAL A 75 -0.74 5.14 21.18
N ILE A 76 -1.03 3.85 21.39
CA ILE A 76 -1.93 3.06 20.56
C ILE A 76 -3.22 2.83 21.35
N PRO A 77 -4.40 3.20 20.82
CA PRO A 77 -5.67 2.96 21.51
C PRO A 77 -5.91 1.47 21.78
N GLU A 78 -6.46 1.13 22.94
CA GLU A 78 -6.77 -0.25 23.30
C GLU A 78 -7.85 -0.86 22.40
N SER A 79 -8.84 -0.07 21.98
CA SER A 79 -9.95 -0.53 21.15
C SER A 79 -9.50 -0.93 19.74
N PRO A 80 -9.68 -2.20 19.31
CA PRO A 80 -9.41 -2.60 17.94
C PRO A 80 -10.27 -1.85 16.91
N ALA A 81 -11.48 -1.45 17.29
CA ALA A 81 -12.36 -0.65 16.43
C ALA A 81 -11.79 0.76 16.20
N GLU A 82 -11.23 1.38 17.23
CA GLU A 82 -10.59 2.70 17.11
C GLU A 82 -9.32 2.63 16.25
N ARG A 83 -8.47 1.62 16.46
CA ARG A 83 -7.30 1.36 15.59
C ARG A 83 -7.73 1.17 14.13
N ALA A 84 -8.79 0.40 13.88
CA ALA A 84 -9.32 0.20 12.53
C ALA A 84 -9.84 1.50 11.91
N ASN A 85 -10.47 2.38 12.71
CA ASN A 85 -10.91 3.69 12.24
C ASN A 85 -9.72 4.60 11.91
N HIS A 86 -8.68 4.62 12.72
CA HIS A 86 -7.45 5.38 12.45
C HIS A 86 -6.78 4.91 11.14
N LEU A 87 -6.63 3.60 10.96
CA LEU A 87 -6.03 3.03 9.74
C LEU A 87 -6.85 3.35 8.48
N LYS A 88 -8.17 3.24 8.54
CA LYS A 88 -9.05 3.62 7.41
C LYS A 88 -8.95 5.12 7.11
N SER A 89 -9.02 5.96 8.14
CA SER A 89 -8.85 7.41 7.99
C SER A 89 -7.52 7.77 7.32
N PHE A 90 -6.42 7.13 7.74
CA PHE A 90 -5.11 7.32 7.13
C PHE A 90 -5.07 6.87 5.67
N GLY A 91 -5.68 5.72 5.34
CA GLY A 91 -5.80 5.29 3.95
C GLY A 91 -6.56 6.29 3.08
N TYR A 92 -7.69 6.80 3.56
CA TYR A 92 -8.45 7.83 2.85
C TYR A 92 -7.71 9.18 2.73
N TYR A 93 -6.90 9.53 3.72
CA TYR A 93 -6.01 10.69 3.64
C TYR A 93 -4.95 10.53 2.53
N ASN A 94 -4.50 9.30 2.28
CA ASN A 94 -3.60 8.94 1.17
C ASN A 94 -4.35 8.51 -0.10
N ASP A 95 -5.56 9.06 -0.32
CA ASP A 95 -6.35 8.88 -1.54
C ASP A 95 -6.80 7.44 -1.87
N ALA A 96 -6.83 6.54 -0.88
CA ALA A 96 -7.42 5.22 -1.08
C ALA A 96 -8.91 5.34 -1.43
N SER A 97 -9.35 4.67 -2.51
CA SER A 97 -10.76 4.72 -2.93
C SER A 97 -11.69 4.00 -1.96
N MET A 98 -11.26 2.86 -1.42
CA MET A 98 -12.00 2.05 -0.45
C MET A 98 -11.04 1.42 0.56
N MET A 99 -11.41 1.42 1.83
CA MET A 99 -10.61 0.83 2.92
C MET A 99 -11.41 -0.24 3.65
N GLY A 100 -10.75 -1.36 3.93
CA GLY A 100 -11.28 -2.48 4.71
C GLY A 100 -10.22 -3.02 5.66
N VAL A 101 -10.66 -3.76 6.68
CA VAL A 101 -9.78 -4.47 7.61
C VAL A 101 -10.32 -5.88 7.76
N CYS A 102 -9.44 -6.88 7.75
CA CYS A 102 -9.77 -8.27 8.00
C CYS A 102 -8.61 -8.96 8.72
N ALA A 103 -8.90 -10.10 9.35
CA ALA A 103 -7.85 -11.01 9.77
C ALA A 103 -7.19 -11.62 8.53
N LEU A 104 -5.86 -11.65 8.49
CA LEU A 104 -5.11 -12.26 7.41
C LEU A 104 -4.90 -13.76 7.73
N PRO A 105 -5.57 -14.69 7.03
CA PRO A 105 -5.39 -16.11 7.29
C PRO A 105 -4.06 -16.59 6.72
N GLN A 106 -3.47 -17.65 7.28
CA GLN A 106 -2.19 -18.21 6.80
C GLN A 106 -2.22 -18.52 5.30
N LYS A 107 -3.34 -19.02 4.79
CA LYS A 107 -3.56 -19.33 3.36
C LYS A 107 -3.51 -18.12 2.42
N ALA A 108 -3.56 -16.89 2.95
CA ALA A 108 -3.41 -15.67 2.16
C ALA A 108 -1.94 -15.28 1.94
N HIS A 109 -1.00 -15.92 2.65
CA HIS A 109 0.42 -15.73 2.41
C HIS A 109 0.90 -16.61 1.25
N LEU A 110 1.73 -16.02 0.37
CA LEU A 110 2.43 -16.79 -0.65
C LEU A 110 3.43 -17.74 0.02
N ALA A 111 3.50 -18.99 -0.46
CA ALA A 111 4.49 -19.96 0.01
C ALA A 111 5.93 -19.46 -0.22
N THR A 112 6.15 -18.78 -1.35
CA THR A 112 7.41 -18.10 -1.67
C THR A 112 7.15 -16.60 -1.82
N PRO A 113 7.80 -15.73 -1.01
CA PRO A 113 7.69 -14.29 -1.16
C PRO A 113 8.17 -13.82 -2.54
N ARG A 114 7.46 -12.86 -3.13
CA ARG A 114 7.91 -12.20 -4.36
C ARG A 114 8.96 -11.15 -3.99
N ARG A 115 10.09 -11.15 -4.70
CA ARG A 115 11.11 -10.10 -4.61
C ARG A 115 11.16 -9.35 -5.93
N SER A 116 11.20 -8.02 -5.85
CA SER A 116 11.29 -7.15 -7.03
C SER A 116 12.74 -7.00 -7.45
N GLU A 117 13.08 -7.42 -8.67
CA GLU A 117 14.44 -7.24 -9.25
C GLU A 117 14.84 -5.76 -9.33
N GLY A 118 13.86 -4.87 -9.49
CA GLY A 118 14.07 -3.42 -9.52
C GLY A 118 14.70 -2.87 -8.25
N THR A 119 14.53 -3.52 -7.09
CA THR A 119 15.17 -3.08 -5.83
C THR A 119 16.68 -3.23 -5.85
N ALA A 120 17.19 -4.32 -6.46
CA ALA A 120 18.63 -4.52 -6.63
C ALA A 120 19.23 -3.52 -7.62
N GLN A 121 18.53 -3.25 -8.72
CA GLN A 121 18.93 -2.24 -9.70
C GLN A 121 18.93 -0.83 -9.09
N LEU A 122 17.92 -0.50 -8.26
CA LEU A 122 17.86 0.75 -7.54
C LEU A 122 19.02 0.89 -6.55
N ALA A 123 19.35 -0.15 -5.79
CA ALA A 123 20.50 -0.13 -4.88
C ALA A 123 21.82 0.12 -5.62
N GLU A 124 21.99 -0.46 -6.81
CA GLU A 124 23.16 -0.19 -7.66
C GLU A 124 23.16 1.24 -8.22
N PHE A 125 22.00 1.74 -8.64
CA PHE A 125 21.85 3.11 -9.10
C PHE A 125 22.18 4.13 -8.01
N LEU A 126 21.68 3.92 -6.78
CA LEU A 126 21.95 4.80 -5.64
C LEU A 126 23.44 4.79 -5.27
N ARG A 127 24.09 3.62 -5.26
CA ARG A 127 25.54 3.49 -5.01
C ARG A 127 26.39 4.18 -6.08
N SER A 128 26.01 4.07 -7.36
CA SER A 128 26.79 4.59 -8.48
C SER A 128 26.54 6.07 -8.80
N ARG A 129 25.40 6.64 -8.38
CA ARG A 129 24.98 8.00 -8.73
C ARG A 129 24.67 8.90 -7.54
N GLN A 130 25.17 8.60 -6.35
CA GLN A 130 25.00 9.45 -5.17
C GLN A 130 25.58 10.85 -5.45
N THR A 131 24.72 11.78 -5.87
CA THR A 131 25.02 13.20 -5.79
C THR A 131 25.05 13.53 -4.31
N LYS A 132 26.17 14.11 -3.83
CA LYS A 132 26.24 14.68 -2.50
C LYS A 132 25.19 15.79 -2.39
N THR A 133 23.99 15.46 -1.97
CA THR A 133 22.95 16.45 -1.66
C THR A 133 22.86 16.59 -0.15
N LEU A 134 22.61 17.83 0.30
CA LEU A 134 22.55 18.18 1.73
C LEU A 134 21.26 17.69 2.43
N ALA A 135 20.40 16.94 1.72
CA ALA A 135 19.22 16.32 2.30
C ALA A 135 19.57 14.90 2.78
N ALA A 136 20.34 14.85 3.86
CA ALA A 136 20.66 13.60 4.56
C ALA A 136 19.36 13.00 5.14
N GLY A 137 19.09 11.74 4.80
CA GLY A 137 17.89 11.03 5.30
C GLY A 137 17.59 9.72 4.58
N VAL A 138 18.20 9.48 3.41
CA VAL A 138 18.09 8.20 2.66
C VAL A 138 19.44 7.48 2.59
N ASP A 139 20.43 7.90 3.38
CA ASP A 139 21.80 7.36 3.34
C ASP A 139 21.94 5.98 4.00
N VAL A 140 20.82 5.38 4.45
CA VAL A 140 20.81 4.08 5.12
C VAL A 140 19.70 3.20 4.52
N ILE A 141 19.91 2.75 3.29
CA ILE A 141 19.23 1.61 2.68
C ILE A 141 20.30 0.59 2.31
#